data_AF-A0A2U0UIM4-F1
#
_entry.id   AF-A0A2U0UIM4-F1
#
_cell.length_a   1.000
_cell.length_b   1.000
_cell.length_c   1.000
_cell.angle_alpha   90.00
_cell.angle_beta   90.00
_cell.angle_gamma   90.00
#
_symmetry.space_group_name_H-M   'P 1'
#
loop_
_entity.id
_entity.type
_entity.pdbx_description
1 polymer ?
#
loop_
_entity_poly.entity_id
_entity_poly.type
_entity_poly.pdbx_seq_one_letter_code
_entity_poly.pdbx_strand_id
1 'polypeptide(L)'
;MPFAGFSWREECRGAMKNYQGLLVEIGKLRKKTTYVPAQDKNRLFIDKRLGDVADDTDMPPFTYERLLRKARTIDVVWFNERMMPADFFEVEHTTDFKNSLYKFNELQDFNASFNIVADKSRKREFEDKAHSDTYKAIASRVRFIDYERVAALHMGLKNVNAVEW
;
A
#
# COMPACT_ATOMS: atom_id res chain seq x y z
N MET A 1 38.15 -4.79 6.26
CA MET A 1 37.10 -3.99 6.93
C MET A 1 35.86 -4.87 7.06
N PRO A 2 35.29 -5.06 8.26
CA PRO A 2 34.33 -6.14 8.50
C PRO A 2 32.89 -5.74 8.11
N PHE A 3 32.25 -6.63 7.36
CA PHE A 3 30.81 -6.94 7.35
C PHE A 3 29.76 -5.82 7.19
N ALA A 4 29.47 -5.45 5.94
CA ALA A 4 28.22 -4.79 5.55
C ALA A 4 26.97 -5.74 5.55
N GLY A 5 27.14 -7.04 5.85
CA GLY A 5 26.08 -8.05 5.69
C GLY A 5 25.24 -8.38 6.93
N PHE A 6 25.63 -7.92 8.13
CA PHE A 6 24.93 -8.25 9.38
C PHE A 6 23.88 -7.19 9.77
N SER A 7 24.23 -5.91 9.65
CA SER A 7 23.32 -4.76 9.90
C SER A 7 22.08 -4.77 8.98
N TRP A 8 22.29 -5.09 7.70
CA TRP A 8 21.25 -5.08 6.67
C TRP A 8 20.09 -6.06 6.93
N ARG A 9 20.34 -7.21 7.58
CA ARG A 9 19.28 -8.20 7.89
C ARG A 9 18.38 -7.76 9.05
N GLU A 10 18.78 -6.79 9.85
CA GLU A 10 18.00 -6.29 10.99
C GLU A 10 17.16 -5.08 10.59
N GLU A 11 17.72 -4.13 9.83
CA GLU A 11 16.95 -3.05 9.18
C GLU A 11 15.86 -3.61 8.26
N CYS A 12 16.19 -4.61 7.43
CA CYS A 12 15.18 -5.30 6.62
C CYS A 12 14.15 -6.07 7.46
N ARG A 13 14.52 -6.66 8.61
CA ARG A 13 13.55 -7.36 9.49
C ARG A 13 12.59 -6.39 10.20
N GLY A 14 13.04 -5.18 10.52
CA GLY A 14 12.19 -4.10 11.04
C GLY A 14 11.27 -3.51 9.97
N ALA A 15 11.81 -3.24 8.78
CA ALA A 15 11.06 -2.73 7.62
C ALA A 15 10.05 -3.75 7.06
N MET A 16 10.41 -5.04 6.98
CA MET A 16 9.55 -6.14 6.49
C MET A 16 8.34 -6.41 7.38
N LYS A 17 8.24 -5.80 8.56
CA LYS A 17 7.04 -5.90 9.41
C LYS A 17 5.99 -4.86 9.07
N ASN A 18 6.34 -3.76 8.39
CA ASN A 18 5.41 -2.68 8.10
C ASN A 18 5.44 -2.31 6.61
N TYR A 19 4.67 -3.07 5.82
CA TYR A 19 4.55 -2.85 4.38
C TYR A 19 3.86 -1.52 4.03
N GLN A 20 3.09 -0.91 4.95
CA GLN A 20 2.52 0.42 4.73
C GLN A 20 3.64 1.45 4.49
N GLY A 21 4.72 1.40 5.28
CA GLY A 21 5.85 2.33 5.12
C GLY A 21 6.62 2.12 3.81
N LEU A 22 6.83 0.87 3.37
CA LEU A 22 7.43 0.59 2.07
C LEU A 22 6.56 1.12 0.92
N LEU A 23 5.25 0.95 0.99
CA LEU A 23 4.31 1.47 -0.01
C LEU A 23 4.31 3.00 -0.04
N VAL A 24 4.41 3.67 1.10
CA VAL A 24 4.58 5.13 1.16
C VAL A 24 5.87 5.55 0.46
N GLU A 25 7.03 4.97 0.81
CA GLU A 25 8.30 5.33 0.17
C GLU A 25 8.28 5.07 -1.34
N ILE A 26 7.71 3.94 -1.79
CA ILE A 26 7.52 3.65 -3.23
C ILE A 26 6.66 4.71 -3.91
N GLY A 27 5.55 5.13 -3.28
CA GLY A 27 4.66 6.16 -3.81
C GLY A 27 5.39 7.48 -4.04
N LYS A 28 6.19 7.90 -3.05
CA LYS A 28 7.01 9.13 -3.13
C LYS A 28 8.06 9.04 -4.24
N LEU A 29 8.76 7.91 -4.35
CA LEU A 29 9.72 7.66 -5.45
C LEU A 29 9.05 7.67 -6.83
N ARG A 30 7.73 7.44 -6.88
CA ARG A 30 6.90 7.53 -8.09
C ARG A 30 6.18 8.87 -8.25
N LYS A 31 6.56 9.89 -7.48
CA LYS A 31 5.99 11.25 -7.51
C LYS A 31 4.47 11.24 -7.26
N LYS A 32 4.01 10.36 -6.37
CA LYS A 32 2.63 10.35 -5.86
C LYS A 32 2.57 11.03 -4.51
N THR A 33 1.45 11.68 -4.22
CA THR A 33 1.11 12.09 -2.85
C THR A 33 0.58 10.87 -2.12
N THR A 34 1.03 10.65 -0.89
CA THR A 34 0.77 9.43 -0.12
C THR A 34 -0.01 9.72 1.16
N TYR A 35 -1.06 8.93 1.39
CA TYR A 35 -1.88 8.99 2.58
C TYR A 35 -1.77 7.69 3.39
N VAL A 36 -1.79 7.81 4.71
CA VAL A 36 -2.03 6.70 5.66
C VAL A 36 -3.10 7.10 6.68
N PRO A 37 -3.91 6.15 7.21
CA PRO A 37 -4.90 6.45 8.22
C PRO A 37 -4.33 7.08 9.49
N ALA A 38 -5.05 8.04 10.06
CA ALA A 38 -4.67 8.69 11.30
C ALA A 38 -4.48 7.71 12.48
N GLN A 39 -5.20 6.58 12.51
CA GLN A 39 -5.00 5.53 13.52
C GLN A 39 -3.64 4.83 13.41
N ASP A 40 -3.05 4.82 12.21
CA ASP A 40 -1.82 4.10 11.91
C ASP A 40 -0.60 5.02 11.93
N LYS A 41 -0.79 6.35 12.01
CA LYS A 41 0.28 7.35 11.94
C LYS A 41 1.42 7.12 12.94
N ASN A 42 1.14 6.54 14.10
CA ASN A 42 2.14 6.28 15.15
C ASN A 42 2.82 4.91 15.02
N ARG A 43 2.40 4.06 14.07
CA ARG A 43 3.08 2.78 13.82
C ARG A 43 4.50 3.07 13.34
N LEU A 44 5.46 2.30 13.84
CA LEU A 44 6.86 2.42 13.45
C LEU A 44 7.11 1.77 12.10
N PHE A 45 7.87 2.46 11.27
CA PHE A 45 8.47 1.96 10.05
C PHE A 45 9.98 2.27 10.14
N ILE A 46 10.77 1.21 10.36
CA ILE A 46 12.20 1.32 10.69
C ILE A 46 12.39 2.15 11.97
N ASP A 47 12.83 3.40 11.84
CA ASP A 47 13.13 4.36 12.91
C ASP A 47 12.18 5.57 12.90
N LYS A 48 11.21 5.62 11.97
CA LYS A 48 10.26 6.72 11.79
C LYS A 48 8.83 6.28 12.06
N ARG A 49 7.94 7.22 12.40
CA ARG A 49 6.49 6.93 12.44
C ARG A 49 5.92 7.04 11.04
N LEU A 50 4.90 6.25 10.70
CA LEU A 50 4.25 6.32 9.37
C LEU A 50 3.77 7.73 9.03
N GLY A 51 3.21 8.45 10.01
CA GLY A 51 2.75 9.83 9.82
C GLY A 51 3.86 10.84 9.56
N ASP A 52 5.11 10.51 9.89
CA ASP A 52 6.28 11.36 9.59
C ASP A 52 6.83 11.08 8.17
N VAL A 53 6.45 9.95 7.56
CA VAL A 53 6.94 9.51 6.25
C VAL A 53 5.92 9.80 5.15
N ALA A 54 4.63 9.57 5.43
CA ALA A 54 3.52 9.89 4.54
C ALA A 54 3.37 11.40 4.33
N ASP A 55 2.75 11.80 3.23
CA ASP A 55 2.52 13.23 2.95
C ASP A 55 1.30 13.74 3.71
N ASP A 56 0.26 12.89 3.85
CA ASP A 56 -0.97 13.23 4.56
C ASP A 56 -1.44 12.11 5.50
N THR A 57 -2.07 12.54 6.61
CA THR A 57 -2.86 11.65 7.48
C THR A 57 -4.32 12.10 7.59
N ASP A 58 -4.66 13.19 6.92
CA ASP A 58 -6.03 13.64 6.69
C ASP A 58 -6.39 13.38 5.23
N MET A 59 -7.59 12.84 5.00
CA MET A 59 -7.99 12.36 3.68
C MET A 59 -8.40 13.54 2.79
N PRO A 60 -7.78 13.72 1.60
CA PRO A 60 -8.20 14.76 0.66
C PRO A 60 -9.70 14.64 0.31
N PRO A 61 -10.44 15.76 0.19
CA PRO A 61 -11.88 15.74 -0.06
C PRO A 61 -12.22 15.54 -1.54
N PHE A 62 -11.77 14.44 -2.14
CA PHE A 62 -11.93 14.16 -3.58
C PHE A 62 -13.33 13.68 -3.99
N THR A 63 -14.25 13.51 -3.03
CA THR A 63 -15.60 12.97 -3.26
C THR A 63 -16.54 13.24 -2.08
N TYR A 64 -17.75 12.65 -2.11
CA TYR A 64 -18.74 12.72 -1.05
C TYR A 64 -18.29 12.01 0.24
N GLU A 65 -18.73 12.53 1.39
CA GLU A 65 -18.34 12.05 2.72
C GLU A 65 -18.60 10.55 2.93
N ARG A 66 -19.66 9.98 2.34
CA ARG A 66 -19.91 8.54 2.41
C ARG A 66 -18.74 7.71 1.86
N LEU A 67 -18.21 8.11 0.70
CA LEU A 67 -17.10 7.42 0.06
C LEU A 67 -15.77 7.77 0.73
N LEU A 68 -15.58 9.02 1.18
CA LEU A 68 -14.40 9.41 1.97
C LEU A 68 -14.27 8.59 3.25
N ARG A 69 -15.37 8.34 3.98
CA ARG A 69 -15.36 7.46 5.17
C ARG A 69 -14.84 6.07 4.85
N LYS A 70 -15.17 5.52 3.68
CA LYS A 70 -14.64 4.23 3.24
C LYS A 70 -13.15 4.33 2.88
N ALA A 71 -12.78 5.32 2.07
CA ALA A 71 -11.40 5.56 1.68
C ALA A 71 -10.46 5.77 2.89
N ARG A 72 -10.92 6.43 3.95
CA ARG A 72 -10.14 6.63 5.20
C ARG A 72 -9.75 5.33 5.89
N THR A 73 -10.44 4.23 5.60
CA THR A 73 -10.14 2.89 6.15
C THR A 73 -9.15 2.09 5.31
N ILE A 74 -8.68 2.64 4.19
CA ILE A 74 -7.67 2.02 3.34
C ILE A 74 -6.29 2.25 3.95
N ASP A 75 -5.47 1.20 4.04
CA ASP A 75 -4.18 1.24 4.74
C ASP A 75 -3.17 2.23 4.13
N VAL A 76 -3.13 2.33 2.79
CA VAL A 76 -2.35 3.33 2.05
C VAL A 76 -3.10 3.76 0.80
N VAL A 77 -3.13 5.06 0.51
CA VAL A 77 -3.67 5.60 -0.74
C VAL A 77 -2.62 6.45 -1.43
N TRP A 78 -2.46 6.25 -2.73
CA TRP A 78 -1.67 7.14 -3.59
C TRP A 78 -2.58 8.03 -4.39
N PHE A 79 -2.25 9.31 -4.45
CA PHE A 79 -2.92 10.30 -5.27
C PHE A 79 -2.04 10.71 -6.45
N ASN A 80 -2.70 11.00 -7.57
CA ASN A 80 -2.04 11.63 -8.71
C ASN A 80 -1.86 13.14 -8.49
N GLU A 81 -1.25 13.82 -9.47
CA GLU A 81 -0.97 15.25 -9.44
C GLU A 81 -2.24 16.14 -9.30
N ARG A 82 -3.42 15.60 -9.63
CA ARG A 82 -4.71 16.28 -9.47
C ARG A 82 -5.39 15.96 -8.14
N MET A 83 -4.69 15.34 -7.20
CA MET A 83 -5.21 14.87 -5.92
C MET A 83 -6.41 13.91 -6.04
N MET A 84 -6.48 13.15 -7.14
CA MET A 84 -7.42 12.06 -7.31
C MET A 84 -6.75 10.73 -6.94
N PRO A 85 -7.47 9.79 -6.29
CA PRO A 85 -6.90 8.49 -5.98
C PRO A 85 -6.45 7.76 -7.25
N ALA A 86 -5.21 7.28 -7.24
CA ALA A 86 -4.60 6.50 -8.31
C ALA A 86 -4.45 5.02 -7.93
N ASP A 87 -4.11 4.76 -6.67
CA ASP A 87 -3.93 3.40 -6.16
C ASP A 87 -4.41 3.32 -4.70
N PHE A 88 -5.13 2.25 -4.39
CA PHE A 88 -5.54 1.88 -3.03
C PHE A 88 -4.83 0.58 -2.63
N PHE A 89 -4.31 0.52 -1.40
CA PHE A 89 -3.60 -0.65 -0.90
C PHE A 89 -4.17 -1.12 0.44
N GLU A 90 -4.36 -2.43 0.56
CA GLU A 90 -4.68 -3.12 1.82
C GLU A 90 -3.59 -4.17 2.10
N VAL A 91 -3.04 -4.14 3.32
CA VAL A 91 -2.00 -5.07 3.77
C VAL A 91 -2.63 -6.15 4.63
N GLU A 92 -2.71 -7.37 4.10
CA GLU A 92 -3.49 -8.47 4.68
C GLU A 92 -2.58 -9.57 5.24
N HIS A 93 -2.35 -9.53 6.55
CA HIS A 93 -1.47 -10.48 7.24
C HIS A 93 -2.14 -11.82 7.54
N THR A 94 -3.33 -11.81 8.15
CA THR A 94 -3.98 -13.02 8.71
C THR A 94 -5.48 -13.11 8.44
N THR A 95 -6.14 -11.98 8.17
CA THR A 95 -7.57 -11.89 7.90
C THR A 95 -7.95 -12.24 6.46
N ASP A 96 -9.20 -12.63 6.25
CA ASP A 96 -9.77 -12.91 4.93
C ASP A 96 -9.83 -11.63 4.06
N PHE A 97 -9.42 -11.74 2.78
CA PHE A 97 -9.51 -10.69 1.75
C PHE A 97 -10.90 -10.10 1.50
N LYS A 98 -12.00 -10.73 1.94
CA LYS A 98 -13.37 -10.24 1.74
C LYS A 98 -13.57 -8.79 2.22
N ASN A 99 -13.01 -8.43 3.37
CA ASN A 99 -13.16 -7.07 3.89
C ASN A 99 -12.48 -6.04 2.95
N SER A 100 -11.24 -6.32 2.54
CA SER A 100 -10.50 -5.50 1.58
C SER A 100 -11.20 -5.39 0.23
N LEU A 101 -11.67 -6.53 -0.33
CA LEU A 101 -12.41 -6.55 -1.59
C LEU A 101 -13.74 -5.77 -1.49
N TYR A 102 -14.45 -5.87 -0.37
CA TYR A 102 -15.64 -5.08 -0.12
C TYR A 102 -15.33 -3.58 -0.08
N LYS A 103 -14.25 -3.15 0.59
CA LYS A 103 -13.83 -1.75 0.59
C LYS A 103 -13.54 -1.24 -0.83
N PHE A 104 -12.84 -2.03 -1.65
CA PHE A 104 -12.55 -1.67 -3.03
C PHE A 104 -13.81 -1.60 -3.89
N ASN A 105 -14.77 -2.49 -3.68
CA ASN A 105 -16.03 -2.48 -4.42
C ASN A 105 -16.88 -1.23 -4.11
N GLU A 106 -16.86 -0.75 -2.87
CA GLU A 106 -17.49 0.52 -2.48
C GLU A 106 -16.82 1.74 -3.13
N LEU A 107 -15.57 1.60 -3.60
CA LEU A 107 -14.76 2.64 -4.25
C LEU A 107 -14.62 2.41 -5.76
N GLN A 108 -15.44 1.52 -6.35
CA GLN A 108 -15.30 1.06 -7.73
C GLN A 108 -15.38 2.19 -8.78
N ASP A 109 -16.04 3.31 -8.49
CA ASP A 109 -16.24 4.41 -9.42
C ASP A 109 -14.96 5.24 -9.68
N PHE A 110 -13.92 5.08 -8.85
CA PHE A 110 -12.65 5.76 -9.06
C PHE A 110 -11.80 5.02 -10.10
N ASN A 111 -11.20 5.76 -11.04
CA ASN A 111 -10.23 5.22 -11.97
C ASN A 111 -8.87 4.99 -11.27
N ALA A 112 -8.82 3.96 -10.44
CA ALA A 112 -7.68 3.59 -9.60
C ALA A 112 -7.39 2.08 -9.68
N SER A 113 -6.15 1.70 -9.36
CA SER A 113 -5.80 0.31 -9.09
C SER A 113 -6.15 -0.06 -7.65
N PHE A 114 -6.60 -1.30 -7.45
CA PHE A 114 -6.86 -1.85 -6.13
C PHE A 114 -5.83 -2.95 -5.84
N ASN A 115 -5.07 -2.83 -4.76
CA ASN A 115 -3.92 -3.69 -4.53
C ASN A 115 -4.02 -4.37 -3.17
N ILE A 116 -4.05 -5.70 -3.18
CA ILE A 116 -3.92 -6.51 -1.97
C ILE A 116 -2.45 -6.89 -1.82
N VAL A 117 -1.88 -6.56 -0.67
CA VAL A 117 -0.50 -6.87 -0.31
C VAL A 117 -0.50 -7.95 0.77
N ALA A 118 0.00 -9.14 0.46
CA ALA A 118 -0.08 -10.28 1.38
C ALA A 118 1.05 -11.28 1.16
N ASP A 119 1.12 -12.31 2.01
CA ASP A 119 2.07 -13.42 1.84
C ASP A 119 1.74 -14.22 0.57
N LYS A 120 2.77 -14.58 -0.21
CA LYS A 120 2.62 -15.29 -1.50
C LYS A 120 1.83 -16.60 -1.38
N SER A 121 1.91 -17.29 -0.25
CA SER A 121 1.14 -18.52 0.01
C SER A 121 -0.37 -18.30 -0.06
N ARG A 122 -0.84 -17.06 0.14
CA ARG A 122 -2.26 -16.68 0.13
C ARG A 122 -2.79 -16.28 -1.24
N LYS A 123 -1.97 -16.34 -2.30
CA LYS A 123 -2.39 -15.92 -3.66
C LYS A 123 -3.61 -16.69 -4.17
N ARG A 124 -3.67 -18.00 -3.92
CA ARG A 124 -4.81 -18.83 -4.34
C ARG A 124 -6.11 -18.43 -3.64
N GLU A 125 -6.04 -18.20 -2.33
CA GLU A 125 -7.18 -17.71 -1.54
C GLU A 125 -7.67 -16.35 -2.05
N PHE A 126 -6.76 -15.47 -2.46
CA PHE A 126 -7.10 -14.20 -3.10
C PHE A 126 -7.83 -14.42 -4.43
N GLU A 127 -7.28 -15.25 -5.32
CA GLU A 127 -7.84 -15.50 -6.65
C GLU A 127 -9.27 -16.06 -6.55
N ASP A 128 -9.49 -17.04 -5.67
CA ASP A 128 -10.81 -17.64 -5.44
C ASP A 128 -11.88 -16.61 -5.01
N LYS A 129 -11.48 -15.56 -4.28
CA LYS A 129 -12.40 -14.53 -3.76
C LYS A 129 -12.56 -13.37 -4.73
N ALA A 130 -11.47 -12.84 -5.27
CA ALA A 130 -11.45 -11.68 -6.14
C ALA A 130 -12.16 -11.91 -7.48
N HIS A 131 -12.22 -13.18 -7.94
CA HIS A 131 -12.89 -13.56 -9.18
C HIS A 131 -14.33 -14.05 -8.99
N SER A 132 -14.90 -13.91 -7.79
CA SER A 132 -16.34 -14.15 -7.58
C SER A 132 -17.21 -13.07 -8.23
N ASP A 133 -18.45 -13.43 -8.59
CA ASP A 133 -19.40 -12.50 -9.22
C ASP A 133 -19.65 -11.22 -8.41
N THR A 134 -19.51 -11.30 -7.09
CA THR A 134 -19.63 -10.16 -6.16
C THR A 134 -18.70 -9.01 -6.52
N TYR A 135 -17.50 -9.30 -7.04
CA TYR A 135 -16.45 -8.30 -7.31
C TYR A 135 -16.19 -8.10 -8.80
N LYS A 136 -17.12 -8.52 -9.66
CA LYS A 136 -16.97 -8.43 -11.13
C LYS A 136 -16.67 -7.00 -11.62
N ALA A 137 -17.21 -5.98 -10.97
CA ALA A 137 -16.99 -4.57 -11.33
C ALA A 137 -15.56 -4.07 -11.09
N ILE A 138 -14.82 -4.74 -10.20
CA ILE A 138 -13.43 -4.38 -9.86
C ILE A 138 -12.42 -5.43 -10.30
N ALA A 139 -12.85 -6.63 -10.72
CA ALA A 139 -11.98 -7.79 -10.97
C ALA A 139 -10.78 -7.50 -11.90
N SER A 140 -10.93 -6.65 -12.91
CA SER A 140 -9.83 -6.27 -13.83
C SER A 140 -8.84 -5.27 -13.24
N ARG A 141 -9.18 -4.63 -12.11
CA ARG A 141 -8.40 -3.58 -11.45
C ARG A 141 -7.82 -4.03 -10.09
N VAL A 142 -8.29 -5.15 -9.54
CA VAL A 142 -7.74 -5.73 -8.32
C VAL A 142 -6.49 -6.56 -8.64
N ARG A 143 -5.42 -6.35 -7.90
CA ARG A 143 -4.13 -7.03 -8.06
C ARG A 143 -3.64 -7.59 -6.74
N PHE A 144 -2.97 -8.73 -6.83
CA PHE A 144 -2.22 -9.30 -5.71
C PHE A 144 -0.74 -8.94 -5.86
N ILE A 145 -0.14 -8.44 -4.79
CA ILE A 145 1.28 -8.12 -4.71
C ILE A 145 1.84 -8.83 -3.48
N ASP A 146 2.77 -9.76 -3.68
CA ASP A 146 3.42 -10.38 -2.54
C ASP A 146 4.43 -9.44 -1.86
N TYR A 147 4.70 -9.72 -0.59
CA TYR A 147 5.65 -8.99 0.24
C TYR A 147 7.06 -8.85 -0.36
N GLU A 148 7.58 -9.93 -0.95
CA GLU A 148 8.91 -9.94 -1.56
C GLU A 148 8.97 -8.95 -2.72
N ARG A 149 7.90 -8.88 -3.53
CA ARG A 149 7.78 -7.94 -4.63
C ARG A 149 7.71 -6.49 -4.18
N VAL A 150 7.03 -6.19 -3.07
CA VAL A 150 7.03 -4.83 -2.49
C VAL A 150 8.44 -4.43 -2.06
N ALA A 151 9.12 -5.30 -1.32
CA ALA A 151 10.49 -5.04 -0.84
C ALA A 151 11.48 -4.87 -2.01
N ALA A 152 11.41 -5.73 -3.02
CA ALA A 152 12.25 -5.66 -4.21
C ALA A 152 12.00 -4.39 -5.02
N LEU A 153 10.74 -3.98 -5.19
CA LEU A 153 10.39 -2.75 -5.91
C LEU A 153 10.93 -1.51 -5.19
N HIS A 154 10.76 -1.44 -3.86
CA HIS A 154 11.29 -0.35 -3.06
C HIS A 154 12.82 -0.24 -3.20
N MET A 155 13.53 -1.36 -3.06
CA MET A 155 14.99 -1.39 -3.21
C MET A 155 15.44 -0.96 -4.61
N GLY A 156 14.80 -1.48 -5.65
CA GLY A 156 15.12 -1.13 -7.04
C GLY A 156 14.93 0.37 -7.31
N LEU A 157 13.84 0.97 -6.84
CA LEU A 157 13.56 2.39 -7.04
C LEU A 157 14.50 3.30 -6.23
N LYS A 158 14.88 2.91 -5.00
CA LYS A 158 15.88 3.66 -4.23
C LYS A 158 17.23 3.67 -4.94
N ASN A 159 17.66 2.54 -5.50
CA ASN A 159 18.92 2.45 -6.23
C ASN A 159 18.92 3.29 -7.51
N VAL A 160 17.82 3.33 -8.26
CA VAL A 160 17.72 4.17 -9.47
C VAL A 160 17.79 5.66 -9.12
N ASN A 161 17.03 6.11 -8.11
CA ASN A 161 17.04 7.52 -7.71
C ASN A 161 18.37 7.95 -7.08
N ALA A 162 19.13 7.04 -6.47
CA ALA A 162 20.47 7.35 -5.95
C ALA A 162 21.54 7.55 -7.04
N VAL A 163 21.23 7.23 -8.30
CA VAL A 163 22.16 7.29 -9.44
C VAL A 163 21.87 8.51 -10.35
N GLU A 164 20.77 9.22 -10.14
CA GLU A 164 20.52 10.51 -10.82
C GLU A 164 21.40 11.60 -10.17
N TRP A 165 22.38 12.09 -10.92
CA TRP A 165 23.34 13.15 -10.54
C TRP A 165 22.83 14.53 -10.93
#